data_AF-A0A382NZ92-F1
#
_entry.id   AF-A0A382NZ92-F1
#
_cell.length_a   1.000
_cell.length_b   1.000
_cell.length_c   1.000
_cell.angle_alpha   90.00
_cell.angle_beta   90.00
_cell.angle_gamma   90.00
#
_symmetry.space_group_name_H-M   'P 1'
#
loop_
_entity.id
_entity.type
_entity.pdbx_description
1 polymer ?
#
loop_
_entity_poly.entity_id
_entity_poly.type
_entity_poly.pdbx_seq_one_letter_code
_entity_poly.pdbx_strand_id
1 'polypeptide(L)'
;MSETKHLTPGFFWRLLGYKGGSLNISEEGITLNKNKKTYFIENHSFVKKSQIKERLFGFDLVFTANEGQVKFGPLSRSIAKDAYEWLQSYWYLEIFSEINTAFKKIQSKLTSKYIRSSEWPSIINEAQIALNRFIEPPTKGLIDEAKSRPFEGISAYAKMGEIDLQKYRQKHIEDQKKKFSEYFNNIEAYPLTEDQIDACIIDEDNNLVLAGAGTGKTSTMVGRAGFLLNSDQAQPKDILMLAFANKASEEMQERIHNRIKRDDLNISTFHKLGIKIISEVERGKPSLSKYAEDNETNESIFKRDVNLWVNELLKDNSYKDKVIKYFENKDIIKQRCDR
;
A
#
# COMPACT_ATOMS: atom_id res chain seq x y z
N MET A 1 -4.64 11.69 37.48
CA MET A 1 -5.59 12.07 38.56
C MET A 1 -6.27 10.80 39.07
N SER A 2 -6.30 10.56 40.38
CA SER A 2 -6.98 9.39 40.93
C SER A 2 -8.46 9.69 41.21
N GLU A 3 -9.37 8.94 40.59
CA GLU A 3 -10.81 9.08 40.84
C GLU A 3 -11.37 7.82 41.49
N THR A 4 -12.18 7.99 42.54
CA THR A 4 -12.78 6.87 43.28
C THR A 4 -14.29 6.89 43.15
N LYS A 5 -14.88 5.74 42.80
CA LYS A 5 -16.33 5.52 42.77
C LYS A 5 -16.72 4.42 43.75
N HIS A 6 -17.63 4.74 44.66
CA HIS A 6 -18.13 3.79 45.63
C HIS A 6 -19.35 3.04 45.08
N LEU A 7 -19.30 1.71 45.13
CA LEU A 7 -20.39 0.84 44.72
C LEU A 7 -21.09 0.30 45.97
N THR A 8 -22.26 0.86 46.26
CA THR A 8 -23.04 0.52 47.46
C THR A 8 -24.33 -0.19 47.07
N PRO A 9 -24.58 -1.41 47.58
CA PRO A 9 -25.86 -2.08 47.41
C PRO A 9 -27.02 -1.26 47.97
N GLY A 10 -28.22 -1.45 47.39
CA GLY A 10 -29.44 -0.83 47.89
C GLY A 10 -29.72 -1.19 49.37
N PHE A 11 -30.53 -0.38 50.05
CA PHE A 11 -30.85 -0.54 51.47
C PHE A 11 -31.28 -1.97 51.85
N PHE A 12 -32.18 -2.57 51.08
CA PHE A 12 -32.63 -3.95 51.26
C PHE A 12 -31.48 -4.97 51.24
N TRP A 13 -30.56 -4.86 50.29
CA TRP A 13 -29.42 -5.77 50.17
C TRP A 13 -28.40 -5.60 51.30
N ARG A 14 -28.24 -4.39 51.81
CA ARG A 14 -27.37 -4.14 52.97
C ARG A 14 -27.92 -4.81 54.23
N LEU A 15 -29.24 -4.85 54.42
CA LEU A 15 -29.88 -5.60 55.52
C LEU A 15 -29.64 -7.11 55.40
N LEU A 16 -29.53 -7.64 54.17
CA LEU A 16 -29.17 -9.03 53.89
C LEU A 16 -27.65 -9.30 53.95
N GLY A 17 -26.86 -8.35 54.45
CA GLY A 17 -25.41 -8.53 54.68
C GLY A 17 -24.52 -8.25 53.47
N TYR A 18 -25.06 -7.79 52.33
CA TYR A 18 -24.23 -7.41 51.18
C TYR A 18 -23.43 -6.13 51.46
N LYS A 19 -22.11 -6.22 51.34
CA LYS A 19 -21.19 -5.11 51.57
C LYS A 19 -20.90 -4.36 50.26
N GLY A 20 -20.68 -3.05 50.38
CA GLY A 20 -20.19 -2.23 49.27
C GLY A 20 -18.73 -2.51 48.91
N GLY A 21 -18.20 -1.69 48.00
CA GLY A 21 -16.79 -1.66 47.65
C GLY A 21 -16.46 -0.36 46.92
N SER A 22 -15.23 -0.21 46.46
CA SER A 22 -14.83 0.94 45.65
C SER A 22 -14.01 0.54 44.44
N LEU A 23 -14.08 1.40 43.43
CA LEU A 23 -13.27 1.37 42.23
C LEU A 23 -12.41 2.62 42.28
N ASN A 24 -11.09 2.47 42.20
CA ASN A 24 -10.16 3.59 42.15
C ASN A 24 -9.37 3.51 40.84
N ILE A 25 -9.44 4.57 40.05
CA ILE A 25 -8.71 4.68 38.79
C ILE A 25 -7.40 5.42 39.04
N SER A 26 -6.33 4.93 38.41
CA SER A 26 -5.01 5.55 38.42
C SER A 26 -4.35 5.40 37.04
N GLU A 27 -3.22 6.07 36.85
CA GLU A 27 -2.41 5.93 35.62
C GLU A 27 -1.92 4.50 35.41
N GLU A 28 -1.65 3.76 36.49
CA GLU A 28 -1.18 2.37 36.41
C GLU A 28 -2.32 1.38 36.06
N GLY A 29 -3.55 1.69 36.46
CA GLY A 29 -4.67 0.77 36.31
C GLY A 29 -5.87 1.06 37.21
N ILE A 30 -6.79 0.11 37.25
CA ILE A 30 -8.00 0.17 38.07
C ILE A 30 -7.84 -0.74 39.27
N THR A 31 -7.90 -0.14 40.46
CA THR A 31 -7.89 -0.84 41.74
C THR A 31 -9.32 -1.10 42.21
N LEU A 32 -9.64 -2.37 42.44
CA LEU A 32 -10.94 -2.83 42.93
C LEU A 32 -10.83 -3.19 44.42
N ASN A 33 -11.56 -2.49 45.29
CA ASN A 33 -11.62 -2.80 46.71
C ASN A 33 -12.94 -3.47 47.07
N LYS A 34 -12.89 -4.72 47.52
CA LYS A 34 -14.08 -5.51 47.88
C LYS A 34 -13.76 -6.45 49.03
N ASN A 35 -14.62 -6.48 50.06
CA ASN A 35 -14.51 -7.41 51.20
C ASN A 35 -13.13 -7.42 51.89
N LYS A 36 -12.51 -6.25 52.08
CA LYS A 36 -11.14 -6.08 52.62
C LYS A 36 -10.02 -6.69 51.76
N LYS A 37 -10.33 -7.08 50.52
CA LYS A 37 -9.35 -7.46 49.50
C LYS A 37 -9.24 -6.37 48.45
N THR A 38 -8.06 -6.26 47.87
CA THR A 38 -7.74 -5.32 46.80
C THR A 38 -7.30 -6.13 45.59
N TYR A 39 -7.84 -5.78 44.43
CA TYR A 39 -7.52 -6.41 43.15
C TYR A 39 -7.09 -5.33 42.17
N PHE A 40 -6.22 -5.68 41.23
CA PHE A 40 -5.72 -4.75 40.23
C PHE A 40 -6.04 -5.22 38.82
N ILE A 41 -6.41 -4.28 37.97
CA ILE A 41 -6.65 -4.49 36.54
C ILE A 41 -5.80 -3.46 35.78
N GLU A 42 -4.85 -3.96 35.00
CA GLU A 42 -4.06 -3.14 34.09
C GLU A 42 -4.98 -2.43 33.07
N ASN A 43 -4.67 -1.16 32.78
CA ASN A 43 -5.52 -0.32 31.93
C ASN A 43 -5.84 -0.99 30.58
N HIS A 44 -4.88 -1.64 29.92
CA HIS A 44 -5.11 -2.27 28.60
C HIS A 44 -6.01 -3.53 28.62
N SER A 45 -6.37 -4.06 29.80
CA SER A 45 -7.14 -5.31 29.95
C SER A 45 -8.62 -5.08 30.27
N PHE A 46 -9.02 -3.83 30.52
CA PHE A 46 -10.32 -3.48 31.10
C PHE A 46 -11.52 -3.77 30.17
N VAL A 47 -11.56 -3.15 28.98
CA VAL A 47 -12.74 -3.21 28.08
C VAL A 47 -13.05 -4.62 27.58
N LYS A 48 -12.05 -5.52 27.55
CA LYS A 48 -12.24 -6.88 27.05
C LYS A 48 -12.97 -7.81 28.03
N LYS A 49 -13.03 -7.47 29.33
CA LYS A 49 -13.31 -8.46 30.39
C LYS A 49 -14.33 -8.03 31.46
N SER A 50 -14.81 -6.79 31.44
CA SER A 50 -15.84 -6.31 32.37
C SER A 50 -17.25 -6.45 31.79
N GLN A 51 -18.21 -6.94 32.58
CA GLN A 51 -19.59 -7.15 32.14
C GLN A 51 -20.59 -6.73 33.22
N ILE A 52 -21.70 -6.12 32.80
CA ILE A 52 -22.91 -6.01 33.63
C ILE A 52 -23.70 -7.32 33.47
N LYS A 53 -23.96 -8.02 34.58
CA LYS A 53 -24.78 -9.24 34.60
C LYS A 53 -26.08 -9.01 35.35
N GLU A 54 -27.20 -9.38 34.76
CA GLU A 54 -28.51 -9.31 35.40
C GLU A 54 -28.68 -10.47 36.41
N ARG A 55 -29.39 -10.19 37.50
CA ARG A 55 -29.80 -11.18 38.51
C ARG A 55 -31.32 -11.17 38.63
N LEU A 56 -31.87 -12.17 39.31
CA LEU A 56 -33.29 -12.24 39.71
C LEU A 56 -33.80 -10.91 40.28
N PHE A 57 -32.97 -10.23 41.08
CA PHE A 57 -33.25 -8.88 41.59
C PHE A 57 -31.96 -8.05 41.65
N GLY A 58 -31.74 -7.19 40.66
CA GLY A 58 -30.58 -6.29 40.57
C GLY A 58 -29.49 -6.73 39.59
N PHE A 59 -28.35 -6.05 39.62
CA PHE A 59 -27.25 -6.23 38.67
C PHE A 59 -25.92 -6.45 39.39
N ASP A 60 -25.03 -7.24 38.81
CA ASP A 60 -23.63 -7.34 39.22
C ASP A 60 -22.72 -6.70 38.17
N LEU A 61 -21.79 -5.86 38.62
CA LEU A 61 -20.61 -5.50 37.83
C LEU A 61 -19.54 -6.57 38.06
N VAL A 62 -19.17 -7.27 36.99
CA VAL A 62 -18.19 -8.35 37.05
C VAL A 62 -16.92 -7.90 36.35
N PHE A 63 -15.80 -7.99 37.05
CA PHE A 63 -14.47 -7.71 36.53
C PHE A 63 -13.62 -8.97 36.58
N THR A 64 -12.76 -9.17 35.60
CA THR A 64 -11.76 -10.25 35.63
C THR A 64 -10.41 -9.63 35.95
N ALA A 65 -9.92 -9.86 37.17
CA ALA A 65 -8.61 -9.42 37.64
C ALA A 65 -7.60 -10.59 37.59
N ASN A 66 -6.33 -10.29 37.89
CA ASN A 66 -5.24 -11.27 37.85
C ASN A 66 -5.49 -12.50 38.76
N GLU A 67 -6.20 -12.31 39.87
CA GLU A 67 -6.51 -13.33 40.86
C GLU A 67 -7.92 -13.96 40.70
N GLY A 68 -8.62 -13.67 39.60
CA GLY A 68 -9.94 -14.22 39.30
C GLY A 68 -11.04 -13.16 39.12
N GLN A 69 -12.29 -13.61 39.16
CA GLN A 69 -13.44 -12.72 38.94
C GLN A 69 -13.88 -12.01 40.23
N VAL A 70 -13.98 -10.68 40.16
CA VAL A 70 -14.48 -9.82 41.24
C VAL A 70 -15.88 -9.33 40.88
N LYS A 71 -16.85 -9.53 41.76
CA LYS A 71 -18.25 -9.14 41.54
C LYS A 71 -18.67 -8.05 42.52
N PHE A 72 -19.24 -6.97 41.98
CA PHE A 72 -19.86 -5.90 42.74
C PHE A 72 -21.38 -5.94 42.52
N GLY A 73 -22.10 -6.36 43.56
CA GLY A 73 -23.55 -6.28 43.61
C GLY A 73 -24.13 -7.10 44.75
N PRO A 74 -25.47 -7.17 44.85
CA PRO A 74 -26.44 -6.62 43.91
C PRO A 74 -26.47 -5.08 43.90
N LEU A 75 -26.47 -4.47 42.72
CA LEU A 75 -26.60 -3.04 42.47
C LEU A 75 -27.94 -2.72 41.78
N SER A 76 -28.40 -1.47 41.89
CA SER A 76 -29.47 -0.98 41.00
C SER A 76 -28.96 -0.83 39.57
N ARG A 77 -29.87 -0.81 38.59
CA ARG A 77 -29.52 -0.65 37.18
C ARG A 77 -28.73 0.64 36.92
N SER A 78 -29.18 1.77 37.49
CA SER A 78 -28.48 3.06 37.34
C SER A 78 -27.09 3.01 37.95
N ILE A 79 -26.92 2.55 39.20
CA ILE A 79 -25.58 2.49 39.81
C ILE A 79 -24.63 1.61 39.01
N ALA A 80 -25.10 0.45 38.54
CA ALA A 80 -24.28 -0.45 37.73
C ALA A 80 -23.91 0.20 36.38
N LYS A 81 -24.88 0.82 35.70
CA LYS A 81 -24.67 1.49 34.40
C LYS A 81 -23.75 2.69 34.54
N ASP A 82 -24.02 3.60 35.49
CA ASP A 82 -23.26 4.82 35.70
C ASP A 82 -21.80 4.52 36.07
N ALA A 83 -21.55 3.45 36.83
CA ALA A 83 -20.20 3.03 37.16
C ALA A 83 -19.48 2.38 35.97
N TYR A 84 -20.19 1.58 35.17
CA TYR A 84 -19.64 0.98 33.96
C TYR A 84 -19.27 2.04 32.92
N GLU A 85 -20.20 2.95 32.61
CA GLU A 85 -19.98 4.04 31.64
C GLU A 85 -18.82 4.94 32.10
N TRP A 86 -18.77 5.32 33.38
CA TRP A 86 -17.65 6.10 33.91
C TRP A 86 -16.28 5.41 33.70
N LEU A 87 -16.17 4.11 33.99
CA LEU A 87 -14.94 3.37 33.75
C LEU A 87 -14.59 3.27 32.26
N GLN A 88 -15.59 3.03 31.41
CA GLN A 88 -15.37 2.97 29.96
C GLN A 88 -14.91 4.33 29.42
N SER A 89 -15.56 5.44 29.82
CA SER A 89 -15.17 6.79 29.42
C SER A 89 -13.73 7.10 29.80
N TYR A 90 -13.32 6.80 31.04
CA TYR A 90 -11.93 6.98 31.47
C TYR A 90 -10.98 6.21 30.56
N TRP A 91 -11.27 4.93 30.33
CA TRP A 91 -10.42 4.06 29.55
C TRP A 91 -10.26 4.54 28.10
N TYR A 92 -11.34 4.96 27.44
CA TYR A 92 -11.24 5.53 26.09
C TYR A 92 -10.40 6.82 26.07
N LEU A 93 -10.50 7.66 27.10
CA LEU A 93 -9.71 8.88 27.20
C LEU A 93 -8.22 8.58 27.41
N GLU A 94 -7.89 7.52 28.15
CA GLU A 94 -6.51 7.08 28.38
C GLU A 94 -5.81 6.67 27.09
N ILE A 95 -6.47 5.83 26.27
CA ILE A 95 -5.88 5.35 25.00
C ILE A 95 -6.11 6.30 23.81
N PHE A 96 -6.83 7.40 24.01
CA PHE A 96 -7.22 8.31 22.93
C PHE A 96 -6.03 8.82 22.13
N SER A 97 -4.93 9.19 22.79
CA SER A 97 -3.75 9.74 22.10
C SER A 97 -3.12 8.72 21.13
N GLU A 98 -3.00 7.46 21.54
CA GLU A 98 -2.50 6.35 20.71
C GLU A 98 -3.43 6.13 19.51
N ILE A 99 -4.74 6.03 19.76
CA ILE A 99 -5.73 5.76 18.71
C ILE A 99 -5.86 6.91 17.74
N ASN A 100 -5.85 8.16 18.21
CA ASN A 100 -5.90 9.34 17.36
C ASN A 100 -4.65 9.44 16.46
N THR A 101 -3.49 9.07 16.98
CA THR A 101 -2.25 9.02 16.19
C THR A 101 -2.34 7.96 15.10
N ALA A 102 -2.79 6.75 15.42
CA ALA A 102 -3.01 5.67 14.45
C ALA A 102 -4.05 6.08 13.40
N PHE A 103 -5.17 6.67 13.83
CA PHE A 103 -6.25 7.14 12.97
C PHE A 103 -5.74 8.16 11.94
N LYS A 104 -5.02 9.20 12.39
CA LYS A 104 -4.46 10.22 11.50
C LYS A 104 -3.46 9.65 10.51
N LYS A 105 -2.60 8.72 10.96
CA LYS A 105 -1.61 8.07 10.10
C LYS A 105 -2.28 7.25 9.00
N ILE A 106 -3.28 6.43 9.35
CA ILE A 106 -4.03 5.61 8.39
C ILE A 106 -4.81 6.53 7.44
N GLN A 107 -5.51 7.54 7.97
CA GLN A 107 -6.24 8.51 7.17
C GLN A 107 -5.32 9.17 6.14
N SER A 108 -4.13 9.61 6.56
CA SER A 108 -3.15 10.19 5.64
C SER A 108 -2.76 9.22 4.53
N LYS A 109 -2.47 7.94 4.84
CA LYS A 109 -2.14 6.92 3.82
C LYS A 109 -3.29 6.69 2.83
N LEU A 110 -4.53 6.75 3.30
CA LEU A 110 -5.72 6.53 2.47
C LEU A 110 -6.03 7.72 1.54
N THR A 111 -5.56 8.93 1.86
CA THR A 111 -5.94 10.15 1.12
C THR A 111 -4.79 10.87 0.42
N SER A 112 -3.52 10.60 0.77
CA SER A 112 -2.39 11.39 0.26
C SER A 112 -1.98 11.03 -1.16
N LYS A 113 -2.18 9.77 -1.58
CA LYS A 113 -1.75 9.25 -2.89
C LYS A 113 -2.64 8.09 -3.35
N TYR A 114 -2.45 7.65 -4.58
CA TYR A 114 -3.00 6.40 -5.06
C TYR A 114 -2.54 5.24 -4.18
N ILE A 115 -3.45 4.35 -3.80
CA ILE A 115 -3.15 3.21 -2.92
C ILE A 115 -2.78 2.02 -3.80
N ARG A 116 -1.55 1.51 -3.64
CA ARG A 116 -1.10 0.29 -4.33
C ARG A 116 -1.66 -0.97 -3.71
N SER A 117 -1.75 -2.03 -4.48
CA SER A 117 -2.28 -3.33 -4.02
C SER A 117 -1.38 -3.92 -2.94
N SER A 118 -0.06 -3.74 -3.05
CA SER A 118 0.91 -4.15 -2.02
C SER A 118 0.77 -3.39 -0.70
N GLU A 119 0.28 -2.14 -0.73
CA GLU A 119 0.15 -1.29 0.46
C GLU A 119 -1.13 -1.58 1.24
N TRP A 120 -2.19 -2.01 0.55
CA TRP A 120 -3.51 -2.19 1.13
C TRP A 120 -3.55 -3.14 2.34
N PRO A 121 -2.98 -4.36 2.29
CA PRO A 121 -2.98 -5.27 3.45
C PRO A 121 -2.30 -4.66 4.67
N SER A 122 -1.24 -3.87 4.46
CA SER A 122 -0.50 -3.21 5.54
C SER A 122 -1.35 -2.13 6.23
N ILE A 123 -2.11 -1.35 5.45
CA ILE A 123 -3.03 -0.33 5.97
C ILE A 123 -4.13 -0.97 6.82
N ILE A 124 -4.75 -2.04 6.31
CA ILE A 124 -5.81 -2.76 7.02
C ILE A 124 -5.29 -3.43 8.29
N ASN A 125 -4.12 -4.07 8.22
CA ASN A 125 -3.50 -4.67 9.39
C ASN A 125 -3.16 -3.63 10.47
N GLU A 126 -2.69 -2.44 10.09
CA GLU A 126 -2.46 -1.34 11.03
C GLU A 126 -3.76 -0.90 11.73
N ALA A 127 -4.88 -0.81 10.99
CA ALA A 127 -6.19 -0.52 11.57
C ALA A 127 -6.66 -1.63 12.52
N GLN A 128 -6.45 -2.91 12.16
CA GLN A 128 -6.82 -4.06 13.01
C GLN A 128 -6.01 -4.11 14.30
N ILE A 129 -4.71 -3.80 14.25
CA ILE A 129 -3.85 -3.69 15.44
C ILE A 129 -4.38 -2.59 16.37
N ALA A 130 -4.73 -1.42 15.83
CA ALA A 130 -5.31 -0.34 16.61
C ALA A 130 -6.68 -0.71 17.19
N LEU A 131 -7.54 -1.38 16.41
CA LEU A 131 -8.85 -1.86 16.86
C LEU A 131 -8.73 -2.87 18.01
N ASN A 132 -7.70 -3.71 18.01
CA ASN A 132 -7.45 -4.67 19.09
C ASN A 132 -7.20 -4.02 20.46
N ARG A 133 -6.97 -2.70 20.51
CA ARG A 133 -6.95 -1.95 21.76
C ARG A 133 -8.34 -1.82 22.37
N PHE A 134 -9.37 -1.54 21.58
CA PHE A 134 -10.71 -1.17 22.08
C PHE A 134 -11.89 -2.08 21.70
N ILE A 135 -11.71 -3.03 20.77
CA ILE A 135 -12.73 -3.98 20.28
C ILE A 135 -13.95 -3.29 19.62
N GLU A 136 -14.67 -2.45 20.35
CA GLU A 136 -15.84 -1.71 19.89
C GLU A 136 -15.69 -0.21 20.18
N PRO A 137 -16.15 0.69 19.30
CA PRO A 137 -16.13 2.12 19.56
C PRO A 137 -16.95 2.53 20.81
N PRO A 138 -16.69 3.72 21.37
CA PRO A 138 -17.50 4.29 22.44
C PRO A 138 -18.98 4.36 22.03
N THR A 139 -19.89 4.05 22.94
CA THR A 139 -21.32 4.30 22.70
C THR A 139 -21.58 5.80 22.58
N LYS A 140 -22.60 6.17 21.81
CA LYS A 140 -22.95 7.58 21.58
C LYS A 140 -23.18 8.32 22.90
N GLY A 141 -22.47 9.42 23.11
CA GLY A 141 -22.56 10.26 24.31
C GLY A 141 -21.69 9.79 25.49
N LEU A 142 -20.97 8.67 25.36
CA LEU A 142 -20.05 8.18 26.40
C LEU A 142 -18.83 9.08 26.57
N ILE A 143 -18.32 9.61 25.46
CA ILE A 143 -17.26 10.61 25.40
C ILE A 143 -17.64 11.68 24.37
N ASP A 144 -16.91 12.80 24.40
CA ASP A 144 -17.04 13.88 23.41
C ASP A 144 -16.92 13.35 21.97
N GLU A 145 -17.73 13.89 21.05
CA GLU A 145 -17.82 13.43 19.67
C GLU A 145 -16.48 13.54 18.92
N ALA A 146 -15.71 14.62 19.16
CA ALA A 146 -14.39 14.77 18.55
C ALA A 146 -13.40 13.72 19.04
N LYS A 147 -13.60 13.21 20.27
CA LYS A 147 -12.81 12.12 20.84
C LYS A 147 -13.30 10.73 20.43
N SER A 148 -14.60 10.58 20.11
CA SER A 148 -15.17 9.32 19.61
C SER A 148 -14.74 9.01 18.17
N ARG A 149 -14.67 10.04 17.31
CA ARG A 149 -14.42 9.90 15.87
C ARG A 149 -13.21 9.02 15.50
N PRO A 150 -12.03 9.13 16.15
CA PRO A 150 -10.90 8.25 15.82
C PRO A 150 -11.19 6.75 16.06
N PHE A 151 -11.93 6.41 17.11
CA PHE A 151 -12.30 5.02 17.41
C PHE A 151 -13.27 4.47 16.36
N GLU A 152 -14.29 5.26 16.00
CA GLU A 152 -15.23 4.92 14.94
C GLU A 152 -14.51 4.75 13.60
N GLY A 153 -13.60 5.67 13.28
CA GLY A 153 -12.77 5.63 12.08
C GLY A 153 -11.90 4.39 12.00
N ILE A 154 -11.15 4.06 13.06
CA ILE A 154 -10.34 2.84 13.13
C ILE A 154 -11.20 1.58 12.98
N SER A 155 -12.35 1.52 13.67
CA SER A 155 -13.29 0.40 13.55
C SER A 155 -13.82 0.26 12.11
N ALA A 156 -14.09 1.36 11.41
CA ALA A 156 -14.48 1.35 10.01
C ALA A 156 -13.34 0.87 9.10
N TYR A 157 -12.13 1.44 9.26
CA TYR A 157 -10.95 1.08 8.46
C TYR A 157 -10.58 -0.41 8.60
N ALA A 158 -10.64 -0.96 9.81
CA ALA A 158 -10.30 -2.36 10.06
C ALA A 158 -11.25 -3.38 9.37
N LYS A 159 -12.43 -2.93 8.93
CA LYS A 159 -13.46 -3.75 8.28
C LYS A 159 -13.55 -3.53 6.77
N MET A 160 -12.73 -2.63 6.22
CA MET A 160 -12.74 -2.31 4.79
C MET A 160 -12.28 -3.51 3.95
N GLY A 161 -12.87 -3.61 2.76
CA GLY A 161 -12.52 -4.63 1.76
C GLY A 161 -12.11 -4.04 0.43
N GLU A 162 -12.03 -4.90 -0.59
CA GLU A 162 -11.62 -4.51 -1.95
C GLU A 162 -12.50 -3.41 -2.54
N ILE A 163 -13.80 -3.45 -2.28
CA ILE A 163 -14.75 -2.42 -2.74
C ILE A 163 -14.37 -1.03 -2.21
N ASP A 164 -13.89 -0.94 -0.97
CA ASP A 164 -13.50 0.33 -0.37
C ASP A 164 -12.16 0.81 -0.94
N LEU A 165 -11.21 -0.08 -1.18
CA LEU A 165 -9.97 0.23 -1.90
C LEU A 165 -10.26 0.87 -3.26
N GLN A 166 -11.19 0.29 -4.03
CA GLN A 166 -11.57 0.84 -5.34
C GLN A 166 -12.21 2.23 -5.23
N LYS A 167 -13.00 2.50 -4.18
CA LYS A 167 -13.53 3.86 -3.93
C LYS A 167 -12.42 4.88 -3.69
N TYR A 168 -11.42 4.54 -2.86
CA TYR A 168 -10.29 5.44 -2.60
C TYR A 168 -9.46 5.69 -3.85
N ARG A 169 -9.17 4.65 -4.64
CA ARG A 169 -8.46 4.76 -5.92
C ARG A 169 -9.22 5.62 -6.92
N GLN A 170 -10.52 5.37 -7.11
CA GLN A 170 -11.36 6.13 -8.03
C GLN A 170 -11.45 7.60 -7.63
N LYS A 171 -11.65 7.88 -6.34
CA LYS A 171 -11.63 9.24 -5.82
C LYS A 171 -10.31 9.93 -6.11
N HIS A 172 -9.18 9.26 -5.88
CA HIS A 172 -7.86 9.81 -6.19
C HIS A 172 -7.73 10.13 -7.68
N ILE A 173 -8.15 9.21 -8.56
CA ILE A 173 -8.12 9.40 -10.01
C ILE A 173 -8.92 10.64 -10.41
N GLU A 174 -10.16 10.77 -9.95
CA GLU A 174 -11.03 11.91 -10.24
C GLU A 174 -10.43 13.24 -9.74
N ASP A 175 -9.90 13.24 -8.52
CA ASP A 175 -9.26 14.41 -7.93
C ASP A 175 -8.01 14.83 -8.76
N GLN A 176 -7.20 13.88 -9.23
CA GLN A 176 -6.06 14.15 -10.12
C GLN A 176 -6.48 14.60 -11.52
N LYS A 177 -7.50 13.97 -12.13
CA LYS A 177 -8.04 14.38 -13.44
C LYS A 177 -8.48 15.83 -13.42
N LYS A 178 -9.19 16.24 -12.37
CA LYS A 178 -9.63 17.62 -12.19
C LYS A 178 -8.44 18.56 -12.01
N LYS A 179 -7.51 18.21 -11.12
CA LYS A 179 -6.33 19.03 -10.79
C LYS A 179 -5.40 19.25 -11.99
N PHE A 180 -5.22 18.23 -12.83
CA PHE A 180 -4.29 18.26 -13.96
C PHE A 180 -5.00 18.29 -15.32
N SER A 181 -6.27 18.71 -15.35
CA SER A 181 -7.08 18.79 -16.58
C SER A 181 -6.41 19.63 -17.68
N GLU A 182 -5.94 20.83 -17.35
CA GLU A 182 -5.25 21.69 -18.31
C GLU A 182 -3.98 21.05 -18.87
N TYR A 183 -3.22 20.34 -18.02
CA TYR A 183 -2.02 19.62 -18.45
C TYR A 183 -2.37 18.52 -19.47
N PHE A 184 -3.34 17.66 -19.13
CA PHE A 184 -3.72 16.54 -20.01
C PHE A 184 -4.37 16.98 -21.33
N ASN A 185 -5.02 18.15 -21.34
CA ASN A 185 -5.61 18.72 -22.55
C ASN A 185 -4.58 19.31 -23.51
N ASN A 186 -3.40 19.71 -23.02
CA ASN A 186 -2.43 20.49 -23.80
C ASN A 186 -1.06 19.82 -23.97
N ILE A 187 -0.79 18.70 -23.30
CA ILE A 187 0.51 18.02 -23.37
C ILE A 187 0.84 17.49 -24.77
N GLU A 188 -0.17 17.18 -25.57
CA GLU A 188 -0.02 16.66 -26.92
C GLU A 188 -0.79 17.49 -27.94
N ALA A 189 -0.61 17.20 -29.23
CA ALA A 189 -1.32 17.91 -30.31
C ALA A 189 -2.85 17.80 -30.18
N TYR A 190 -3.33 16.71 -29.57
CA TYR A 190 -4.72 16.50 -29.20
C TYR A 190 -4.79 16.14 -27.72
N PRO A 191 -5.89 16.49 -27.01
CA PRO A 191 -6.13 16.07 -25.63
C PRO A 191 -5.99 14.56 -25.48
N LEU A 192 -5.40 14.12 -24.36
CA LEU A 192 -5.37 12.70 -24.03
C LEU A 192 -6.79 12.18 -23.78
N THR A 193 -7.08 10.95 -24.18
CA THR A 193 -8.35 10.30 -23.88
C THR A 193 -8.45 9.92 -22.40
N GLU A 194 -9.66 9.67 -21.91
CA GLU A 194 -9.87 9.24 -20.51
C GLU A 194 -9.00 8.04 -20.12
N ASP A 195 -8.94 6.99 -20.95
CA ASP A 195 -8.09 5.81 -20.70
C ASP A 195 -6.60 6.15 -20.65
N GLN A 196 -6.14 7.09 -21.49
CA GLN A 196 -4.76 7.54 -21.49
C GLN A 196 -4.44 8.35 -20.23
N ILE A 197 -5.39 9.19 -19.78
CA ILE A 197 -5.27 9.95 -18.54
C ILE A 197 -5.25 9.01 -17.34
N ASP A 198 -6.13 8.01 -17.30
CA ASP A 198 -6.14 6.97 -16.28
C ASP A 198 -4.80 6.22 -16.24
N ALA A 199 -4.26 5.85 -17.40
CA ALA A 199 -2.94 5.25 -17.50
C ALA A 199 -1.79 6.16 -17.03
N CYS A 200 -1.96 7.49 -17.06
CA CYS A 200 -0.99 8.42 -16.48
C CYS A 200 -1.10 8.50 -14.95
N ILE A 201 -2.32 8.49 -14.41
CA ILE A 201 -2.60 8.73 -12.99
C ILE A 201 -2.45 7.47 -12.14
N ILE A 202 -2.85 6.31 -12.65
CA ILE A 202 -2.80 5.04 -11.90
C ILE A 202 -1.35 4.72 -11.53
N ASP A 203 -1.07 4.68 -10.23
CA ASP A 203 0.24 4.40 -9.66
C ASP A 203 0.21 3.06 -8.90
N GLU A 204 -0.20 2.01 -9.61
CA GLU A 204 -0.16 0.64 -9.10
C GLU A 204 1.27 0.08 -9.06
N ASP A 205 1.52 -0.99 -8.30
CA ASP A 205 2.86 -1.60 -8.16
C ASP A 205 3.52 -1.88 -9.53
N ASN A 206 2.72 -2.39 -10.46
CA ASN A 206 3.05 -2.52 -11.87
C ASN A 206 1.82 -2.15 -12.69
N ASN A 207 2.00 -1.36 -13.74
CA ASN A 207 0.91 -0.96 -14.63
C ASN A 207 1.16 -1.44 -16.06
N LEU A 208 0.28 -2.32 -16.56
CA LEU A 208 0.32 -2.81 -17.94
C LEU A 208 -0.75 -2.12 -18.78
N VAL A 209 -0.31 -1.28 -19.73
CA VAL A 209 -1.21 -0.59 -20.67
C VAL A 209 -1.26 -1.37 -21.98
N LEU A 210 -2.40 -1.99 -22.26
CA LEU A 210 -2.64 -2.71 -23.53
C LEU A 210 -3.21 -1.75 -24.58
N ALA A 211 -2.52 -1.61 -25.71
CA ALA A 211 -2.84 -0.60 -26.70
C ALA A 211 -2.51 -1.04 -28.13
N GLY A 212 -3.50 -0.92 -29.02
CA GLY A 212 -3.39 -1.23 -30.44
C GLY A 212 -2.40 -0.32 -31.19
N ALA A 213 -2.15 -0.62 -32.47
CA ALA A 213 -1.40 0.30 -33.32
C ALA A 213 -2.15 1.63 -33.47
N GLY A 214 -1.43 2.75 -33.45
CA GLY A 214 -2.02 4.08 -33.61
C GLY A 214 -2.80 4.65 -32.42
N THR A 215 -2.97 3.93 -31.30
CA THR A 215 -3.78 4.40 -30.15
C THR A 215 -3.03 5.34 -29.19
N GLY A 216 -1.90 5.92 -29.62
CA GLY A 216 -1.18 6.92 -28.83
C GLY A 216 -0.28 6.39 -27.71
N LYS A 217 0.24 5.16 -27.76
CA LYS A 217 1.15 4.59 -26.75
C LYS A 217 2.26 5.55 -26.30
N THR A 218 2.97 6.15 -27.27
CA THR A 218 4.05 7.10 -26.99
C THR A 218 3.51 8.38 -26.33
N SER A 219 2.34 8.86 -26.77
CA SER A 219 1.65 10.01 -26.14
C SER A 219 1.34 9.73 -24.67
N THR A 220 0.84 8.53 -24.35
CA THR A 220 0.55 8.11 -22.98
C THR A 220 1.82 8.04 -22.12
N MET A 221 2.93 7.52 -22.65
CA MET A 221 4.20 7.47 -21.91
C MET A 221 4.75 8.88 -21.62
N VAL A 222 4.69 9.79 -22.60
CA VAL A 222 5.09 11.19 -22.42
C VAL A 222 4.18 11.91 -21.40
N GLY A 223 2.86 11.73 -21.52
CA GLY A 223 1.88 12.25 -20.58
C GLY A 223 2.09 11.75 -19.16
N ARG A 224 2.44 10.46 -18.99
CA ARG A 224 2.73 9.88 -17.68
C ARG A 224 4.01 10.47 -17.09
N ALA A 225 5.09 10.55 -17.86
CA ALA A 225 6.36 11.12 -17.39
C ALA A 225 6.19 12.57 -16.93
N GLY A 226 5.49 13.40 -17.72
CA GLY A 226 5.23 14.78 -17.32
C GLY A 226 4.24 14.91 -16.17
N PHE A 227 3.23 14.05 -16.07
CA PHE A 227 2.35 14.01 -14.90
C PHE A 227 3.13 13.72 -13.61
N LEU A 228 4.03 12.72 -13.61
CA LEU A 228 4.83 12.38 -12.43
C LEU A 228 5.71 13.55 -11.97
N LEU A 229 6.27 14.31 -12.92
CA LEU A 229 7.07 15.50 -12.63
C LEU A 229 6.21 16.66 -12.12
N ASN A 230 5.11 16.96 -12.80
CA ASN A 230 4.22 18.09 -12.45
C ASN A 230 3.43 17.86 -11.16
N SER A 231 3.29 16.61 -10.74
CA SER A 231 2.65 16.24 -9.48
C SER A 231 3.63 16.02 -8.33
N ASP A 232 4.93 16.27 -8.54
CA ASP A 232 6.01 16.06 -7.58
C ASP A 232 6.11 14.62 -7.04
N GLN A 233 5.60 13.65 -7.80
CA GLN A 233 5.67 12.22 -7.43
C GLN A 233 7.04 11.61 -7.74
N ALA A 234 7.78 12.20 -8.68
CA ALA A 234 9.12 11.77 -9.06
C ALA A 234 9.97 12.97 -9.48
N GLN A 235 11.29 12.87 -9.29
CA GLN A 235 12.25 13.77 -9.92
C GLN A 235 12.74 13.17 -11.25
N PRO A 236 13.31 13.95 -12.17
CA PRO A 236 13.79 13.45 -13.46
C PRO A 236 14.72 12.24 -13.37
N LYS A 237 15.60 12.23 -12.35
CA LYS A 237 16.53 11.12 -12.05
C LYS A 237 15.86 9.82 -11.61
N ASP A 238 14.62 9.90 -11.13
CA ASP A 238 13.83 8.74 -10.69
C ASP A 238 13.09 8.08 -11.87
N ILE A 239 13.08 8.73 -13.05
CA ILE A 239 12.38 8.28 -14.25
C ILE A 239 13.39 7.73 -15.27
N LEU A 240 13.22 6.46 -15.62
CA LEU A 240 13.92 5.80 -16.73
C LEU A 240 12.90 5.39 -17.79
N MET A 241 13.07 5.88 -19.02
CA MET A 241 12.25 5.48 -20.16
C MET A 241 13.09 4.62 -21.11
N LEU A 242 12.54 3.46 -21.48
CA LEU A 242 13.22 2.49 -22.34
C LEU A 242 12.48 2.27 -23.65
N ALA A 243 13.22 2.33 -24.75
CA ALA A 243 12.77 1.95 -26.08
C ALA A 243 13.58 0.77 -26.63
N PHE A 244 13.00 0.02 -27.56
CA PHE A 244 13.72 -1.09 -28.20
C PHE A 244 14.74 -0.59 -29.23
N ALA A 245 14.34 0.36 -30.08
CA ALA A 245 15.18 0.90 -31.16
C ALA A 245 15.72 2.30 -30.82
N ASN A 246 16.90 2.64 -31.35
CA ASN A 246 17.53 3.97 -31.16
C ASN A 246 16.62 5.10 -31.66
N LYS A 247 16.06 4.94 -32.87
CA LYS A 247 15.13 5.92 -33.45
C LYS A 247 13.94 6.22 -32.54
N ALA A 248 13.35 5.20 -31.92
CA ALA A 248 12.23 5.37 -31.00
C ALA A 248 12.63 6.08 -29.70
N SER A 249 13.86 5.84 -29.21
CA SER A 249 14.43 6.56 -28.07
C SER A 249 14.66 8.04 -28.39
N GLU A 250 15.18 8.34 -29.59
CA GLU A 250 15.45 9.70 -30.07
C GLU A 250 14.15 10.48 -30.26
N GLU A 251 13.15 9.88 -30.93
CA GLU A 251 11.81 10.46 -31.09
C GLU A 251 11.15 10.75 -29.72
N MET A 252 11.29 9.82 -28.76
CA MET A 252 10.76 10.02 -27.41
C MET A 252 11.46 11.18 -26.70
N GLN A 253 12.78 11.30 -26.84
CA GLN A 253 13.55 12.38 -26.23
C GLN A 253 13.21 13.75 -26.83
N GLU A 254 13.12 13.84 -28.16
CA GLU A 254 12.67 15.06 -28.84
C GLU A 254 11.26 15.46 -28.37
N ARG A 255 10.37 14.49 -28.21
CA ARG A 255 9.01 14.74 -27.74
C ARG A 255 8.97 15.25 -26.30
N ILE A 256 9.75 14.64 -25.40
CA ILE A 256 9.90 15.11 -24.01
C ILE A 256 10.47 16.54 -23.97
N HIS A 257 11.53 16.82 -24.73
CA HIS A 257 12.11 18.16 -24.86
C HIS A 257 11.05 19.17 -25.33
N ASN A 258 10.33 18.85 -26.40
CA ASN A 258 9.37 19.77 -27.00
C ASN A 258 8.14 20.01 -26.13
N ARG A 259 7.63 18.98 -25.45
CA ARG A 259 6.36 19.01 -24.69
C ARG A 259 6.54 19.38 -23.22
N ILE A 260 7.55 18.83 -22.57
CA ILE A 260 7.80 19.00 -21.12
C ILE A 260 8.89 20.04 -20.86
N LYS A 261 9.64 20.46 -21.89
CA LYS A 261 10.77 21.41 -21.78
C LYS A 261 11.85 20.91 -20.82
N ARG A 262 12.15 19.60 -20.93
CA ARG A 262 13.12 18.88 -20.10
C ARG A 262 14.05 18.05 -20.97
N ASP A 263 15.34 18.06 -20.61
CA ASP A 263 16.41 17.28 -21.26
C ASP A 263 17.15 16.35 -20.28
N ASP A 264 16.75 16.38 -19.01
CA ASP A 264 17.38 15.70 -17.88
C ASP A 264 16.75 14.34 -17.54
N LEU A 265 15.73 13.90 -18.30
CA LEU A 265 15.17 12.57 -18.17
C LEU A 265 16.10 11.52 -18.78
N ASN A 266 16.22 10.37 -18.11
CA ASN A 266 17.01 9.26 -18.62
C ASN A 266 16.19 8.45 -19.63
N ILE A 267 16.42 8.68 -20.92
CA ILE A 267 15.77 7.98 -22.02
C ILE A 267 16.84 7.17 -22.75
N SER A 268 16.62 5.87 -22.89
CA SER A 268 17.64 4.97 -23.45
C SER A 268 17.06 3.77 -24.19
N THR A 269 17.94 3.02 -24.84
CA THR A 269 17.64 1.65 -25.25
C THR A 269 18.17 0.66 -24.23
N PHE A 270 17.66 -0.57 -24.25
CA PHE A 270 18.16 -1.64 -23.38
C PHE A 270 19.68 -1.85 -23.53
N HIS A 271 20.20 -1.81 -24.76
CA HIS A 271 21.63 -1.96 -25.03
C HIS A 271 22.46 -0.80 -24.46
N LYS A 272 22.02 0.45 -24.68
CA LYS A 272 22.71 1.63 -24.14
C LYS A 272 22.71 1.62 -22.61
N LEU A 273 21.58 1.26 -21.99
CA LEU A 273 21.49 1.09 -20.54
C LEU A 273 22.43 0.00 -20.03
N GLY A 274 22.45 -1.18 -20.67
CA GLY A 274 23.31 -2.28 -20.29
C GLY A 274 24.80 -1.91 -20.34
N ILE A 275 25.22 -1.26 -21.42
CA ILE A 275 26.60 -0.76 -21.55
C ILE A 275 26.92 0.24 -20.44
N LYS A 276 25.99 1.16 -20.11
CA LYS A 276 26.17 2.13 -19.02
C LYS A 276 26.39 1.44 -17.68
N ILE A 277 25.52 0.50 -17.31
CA ILE A 277 25.61 -0.24 -16.05
C ILE A 277 26.95 -1.00 -15.95
N ILE A 278 27.33 -1.74 -17.00
CA ILE A 278 28.59 -2.49 -17.02
C ILE A 278 29.78 -1.53 -16.90
N SER A 279 29.76 -0.42 -17.64
CA SER A 279 30.84 0.56 -17.61
C SER A 279 31.03 1.20 -16.23
N GLU A 280 29.92 1.47 -15.52
CA GLU A 280 29.94 2.03 -14.17
C GLU A 280 30.47 1.02 -13.14
N VAL A 281 30.08 -0.26 -13.25
CA VAL A 281 30.51 -1.32 -12.33
C VAL A 281 31.97 -1.73 -12.57
N GLU A 282 32.34 -1.99 -13.82
CA GLU A 282 33.67 -2.48 -14.20
C GLU A 282 34.71 -1.37 -14.36
N ARG A 283 34.30 -0.10 -14.24
CA ARG A 283 35.13 1.09 -14.48
C ARG A 283 35.78 1.11 -15.87
N GLY A 284 35.11 0.52 -16.86
CA GLY A 284 35.60 0.40 -18.22
C GLY A 284 34.50 -0.03 -19.18
N LYS A 285 34.47 0.55 -20.39
CA LYS A 285 33.46 0.21 -21.39
C LYS A 285 33.67 -1.23 -21.88
N PRO A 286 32.64 -2.08 -21.90
CA PRO A 286 32.79 -3.43 -22.45
C PRO A 286 33.16 -3.35 -23.92
N SER A 287 34.13 -4.18 -24.34
CA SER A 287 34.45 -4.35 -25.75
C SER A 287 33.32 -5.12 -26.42
N LEU A 288 32.52 -4.44 -27.24
CA LEU A 288 31.60 -5.12 -28.13
C LEU A 288 32.40 -5.84 -29.22
N SER A 289 31.89 -7.00 -29.65
CA SER A 289 32.44 -7.68 -30.83
C SER A 289 32.29 -6.77 -32.05
N LYS A 290 33.26 -6.80 -32.97
CA LYS A 290 33.16 -6.11 -34.27
C LYS A 290 31.90 -6.49 -35.06
N TYR A 291 31.32 -7.65 -34.76
CA TYR A 291 30.11 -8.18 -35.39
C TYR A 291 28.81 -7.74 -34.69
N ALA A 292 28.88 -7.10 -33.52
CA ALA A 292 27.72 -6.74 -32.71
C ALA A 292 27.24 -5.28 -32.93
N GLU A 293 27.92 -4.52 -33.77
CA GLU A 293 27.56 -3.13 -34.09
C GLU A 293 26.77 -3.06 -35.41
N ASP A 294 25.54 -2.55 -35.36
CA ASP A 294 24.66 -2.36 -36.53
C ASP A 294 25.18 -1.21 -37.42
N ASN A 295 26.02 -1.57 -38.40
CA ASN A 295 26.24 -0.75 -39.59
C ASN A 295 26.40 -1.66 -40.83
N GLU A 296 26.05 -1.14 -42.02
CA GLU A 296 26.08 -1.91 -43.27
C GLU A 296 27.47 -2.50 -43.56
N THR A 297 28.52 -1.81 -43.09
CA THR A 297 29.91 -2.23 -43.21
C THR A 297 30.19 -3.49 -42.39
N ASN A 298 29.64 -3.60 -41.18
CA ASN A 298 29.85 -4.73 -40.28
C ASN A 298 29.04 -5.96 -40.69
N GLU A 299 27.85 -5.79 -41.26
CA GLU A 299 27.12 -6.92 -41.85
C GLU A 299 27.90 -7.51 -43.04
N SER A 300 28.52 -6.65 -43.84
CA SER A 300 29.39 -7.05 -44.95
C SER A 300 30.66 -7.74 -44.46
N ILE A 301 31.28 -7.24 -43.38
CA ILE A 301 32.46 -7.86 -42.73
C ILE A 301 32.09 -9.21 -42.11
N PHE A 302 30.96 -9.30 -41.40
CA PHE A 302 30.47 -10.54 -40.82
C PHE A 302 30.23 -11.60 -41.90
N LYS A 303 29.50 -11.25 -42.98
CA LYS A 303 29.28 -12.16 -44.11
C LYS A 303 30.61 -12.62 -44.73
N ARG A 304 31.55 -11.70 -44.93
CA ARG A 304 32.89 -12.03 -45.46
C ARG A 304 33.63 -12.99 -44.54
N ASP A 305 33.71 -12.69 -43.25
CA ASP A 305 34.48 -13.46 -42.28
C ASP A 305 33.85 -14.84 -42.05
N VAL A 306 32.52 -14.93 -41.97
CA VAL A 306 31.79 -16.22 -41.95
C VAL A 306 32.08 -17.04 -43.20
N ASN A 307 32.03 -16.43 -44.39
CA ASN A 307 32.35 -17.14 -45.63
C ASN A 307 33.79 -17.65 -45.65
N LEU A 308 34.75 -16.85 -45.17
CA LEU A 308 36.14 -17.28 -45.06
C LEU A 308 36.29 -18.47 -44.10
N TRP A 309 35.66 -18.41 -42.92
CA TRP A 309 35.69 -19.51 -41.96
C TRP A 309 35.06 -20.78 -42.52
N VAL A 310 33.88 -20.67 -43.13
CA VAL A 310 33.21 -21.82 -43.74
C VAL A 310 34.07 -22.41 -44.85
N ASN A 311 34.63 -21.58 -45.74
CA ASN A 311 35.49 -22.07 -46.82
C ASN A 311 36.76 -22.75 -46.30
N GLU A 312 37.36 -22.22 -45.23
CA GLU A 312 38.55 -22.83 -44.63
C GLU A 312 38.20 -24.17 -43.96
N LEU A 313 37.11 -24.22 -43.20
CA LEU A 313 36.64 -25.44 -42.55
C LEU A 313 36.21 -26.51 -43.57
N LEU A 314 35.66 -26.12 -44.73
CA LEU A 314 35.30 -27.04 -45.82
C LEU A 314 36.51 -27.71 -46.48
N LYS A 315 37.75 -27.24 -46.23
CA LYS A 315 38.96 -27.96 -46.65
C LYS A 315 39.20 -29.24 -45.84
N ASP A 316 38.65 -29.33 -44.63
CA ASP A 316 38.65 -30.55 -43.83
C ASP A 316 37.50 -31.47 -44.32
N ASN A 317 37.85 -32.65 -44.85
CA ASN A 317 36.88 -33.62 -45.34
C ASN A 317 35.89 -34.07 -44.26
N SER A 318 36.30 -34.19 -42.99
CA SER A 318 35.40 -34.56 -41.90
C SER A 318 34.36 -33.49 -41.63
N TYR A 319 34.76 -32.20 -41.71
CA TYR A 319 33.82 -31.09 -41.56
C TYR A 319 32.91 -30.97 -42.78
N LYS A 320 33.48 -31.12 -43.99
CA LYS A 320 32.73 -31.12 -45.25
C LYS A 320 31.63 -32.18 -45.28
N ASP A 321 31.92 -33.40 -44.86
CA ASP A 321 30.94 -34.48 -44.78
C ASP A 321 29.81 -34.16 -43.79
N LYS A 322 30.13 -33.52 -42.66
CA LYS A 322 29.12 -33.06 -41.69
C LYS A 322 28.21 -31.98 -42.28
N VAL A 323 28.78 -31.02 -43.02
CA VAL A 323 28.02 -29.96 -43.68
C VAL A 323 27.11 -30.53 -44.77
N ILE A 324 27.62 -31.43 -45.62
CA ILE A 324 26.82 -32.12 -46.64
C ILE A 324 25.67 -32.87 -45.98
N LYS A 325 25.95 -33.67 -44.94
CA LYS A 325 24.93 -34.42 -44.20
C LYS A 325 23.88 -33.51 -43.54
N TYR A 326 24.30 -32.34 -43.06
CA TYR A 326 23.39 -31.33 -42.51
C TYR A 326 22.41 -30.79 -43.58
N PHE A 327 22.90 -30.49 -44.79
CA PHE A 327 22.07 -29.99 -45.89
C PHE A 327 21.30 -31.06 -46.67
N GLU A 328 21.74 -32.32 -46.63
CA GLU A 328 21.00 -33.47 -47.17
C GLU A 328 19.76 -33.81 -46.35
N ASN A 329 19.71 -33.38 -45.09
CA ASN A 329 18.56 -33.58 -44.22
C ASN A 329 17.41 -32.64 -44.65
N LYS A 330 16.50 -33.18 -45.47
CA LYS A 330 15.41 -32.47 -46.19
C LYS A 330 14.44 -31.66 -45.32
N ASP A 331 14.51 -31.76 -44.00
CA ASP A 331 13.61 -31.05 -43.07
C ASP A 331 13.95 -29.55 -42.93
N ILE A 332 15.16 -29.12 -43.29
CA ILE A 332 15.59 -27.71 -43.17
C ILE A 332 15.09 -26.85 -44.35
N ILE A 333 14.92 -27.45 -45.54
CA ILE A 333 14.50 -26.71 -46.75
C ILE A 333 12.99 -26.47 -46.78
N LYS A 334 12.17 -27.29 -46.08
CA LYS A 334 10.71 -27.14 -46.07
C LYS A 334 10.18 -25.98 -45.22
N GLN A 335 10.95 -25.44 -44.26
CA GLN A 335 10.44 -24.40 -43.35
C GLN A 335 10.36 -22.99 -43.95
N ARG A 336 10.76 -22.77 -45.21
CA ARG A 336 10.80 -21.43 -45.82
C ARG A 336 9.81 -21.16 -46.96
N CYS A 337 8.97 -22.12 -47.34
CA CYS A 337 7.96 -21.91 -48.40
C CYS A 337 6.53 -21.71 -47.90
N ASP A 338 6.26 -21.84 -46.59
CA ASP A 338 4.94 -21.60 -46.01
C ASP A 338 4.97 -20.39 -45.04
N ARG A 339 5.13 -19.18 -45.59
CA ARG A 339 4.74 -17.92 -44.93
C ARG A 339 4.25 -16.90 -45.95
#